data_AF-A0A349LYW9-F1
#
_entry.id   AF-A0A349LYW9-F1
#
_cell.length_a   1.000
_cell.length_b   1.000
_cell.length_c   1.000
_cell.angle_alpha   90.00
_cell.angle_beta   90.00
_cell.angle_gamma   90.00
#
_symmetry.space_group_name_H-M   'P 1'
#
loop_
_entity.id
_entity.type
_entity.pdbx_description
1 polymer ?
#
loop_
_entity_poly.entity_id
_entity_poly.type
_entity_poly.pdbx_seq_one_letter_code
_entity_poly.pdbx_strand_id
1 'polypeptide(L)'
;MEKSLSYQARRELLQQMAPQYRQASPAQKRTLLDEFVATTGYVRKYARWLLNHAEEVQQTHGRSHLRRYGPDVQHALFLAWHVA
;
A
#
# COMPACT_ATOMS: atom_id res chain seq x y z
N MET A 1 -15.00 18.04 8.18
CA MET A 1 -14.54 16.65 8.37
C MET A 1 -13.87 16.21 7.09
N GLU A 2 -12.54 16.14 7.06
CA GLU A 2 -11.86 15.54 5.91
C GLU A 2 -12.25 14.07 5.82
N LYS A 3 -12.88 13.70 4.71
CA LYS A 3 -13.27 12.32 4.43
C LYS A 3 -11.97 11.56 4.16
N SER A 4 -11.40 10.94 5.19
CA SER A 4 -10.16 10.18 5.05
C SER A 4 -10.38 9.07 4.03
N LEU A 5 -9.77 9.21 2.86
CA LEU A 5 -9.85 8.20 1.80
C LEU A 5 -9.39 6.86 2.38
N SER A 6 -10.23 5.82 2.23
CA SER A 6 -9.87 4.47 2.66
C SER A 6 -8.56 4.04 2.00
N TYR A 7 -7.77 3.20 2.67
CA TYR A 7 -6.51 2.66 2.14
C TYR A 7 -6.70 2.04 0.75
N GLN A 8 -7.81 1.32 0.55
CA GLN A 8 -8.14 0.71 -0.74
C GLN A 8 -8.39 1.75 -1.82
N ALA A 9 -9.16 2.80 -1.51
CA ALA A 9 -9.45 3.89 -2.46
C ALA A 9 -8.18 4.66 -2.86
N ARG A 10 -7.24 4.87 -1.93
CA ARG A 10 -5.92 5.48 -2.26
C ARG A 10 -5.10 4.60 -3.20
N ARG A 11 -5.25 3.28 -3.09
CA ARG A 11 -4.54 2.30 -3.91
C ARG A 11 -5.14 2.18 -5.31
N GLU A 12 -6.47 2.22 -5.43
CA GLU A 12 -7.16 2.29 -6.73
C GLU A 12 -6.75 3.56 -7.49
N LEU A 13 -6.70 4.70 -6.80
CA LEU A 13 -6.25 5.97 -7.37
C LEU A 13 -4.78 5.89 -7.83
N LEU A 14 -3.90 5.27 -7.03
CA LEU A 14 -2.52 4.99 -7.43
C LEU A 14 -2.46 4.13 -8.70
N GLN A 15 -3.26 3.06 -8.78
CA GLN A 15 -3.27 2.16 -9.95
C GLN A 15 -3.71 2.87 -11.23
N GLN A 16 -4.66 3.79 -11.13
CA GLN A 16 -5.13 4.58 -12.28
C GLN A 16 -4.11 5.65 -12.70
N MET A 17 -3.49 6.35 -11.74
CA MET A 17 -2.59 7.47 -12.03
C MET A 17 -1.14 7.05 -12.35
N ALA A 18 -0.65 5.92 -11.82
CA ALA A 18 0.72 5.45 -12.08
C ALA A 18 1.08 5.29 -13.58
N PRO A 19 0.26 4.65 -14.45
CA PRO A 19 0.59 4.54 -15.87
C PRO A 19 0.61 5.92 -16.57
N GLN A 20 -0.34 6.79 -16.23
CA GLN A 20 -0.42 8.14 -16.77
C GLN A 20 0.79 8.99 -16.37
N TYR A 21 1.20 8.89 -15.10
CA TYR A 21 2.39 9.58 -14.58
C TYR A 21 3.69 9.08 -15.24
N ARG A 22 3.77 7.79 -15.58
CA ARG A 22 4.94 7.21 -16.28
C ARG A 22 5.05 7.73 -17.71
N GLN A 23 3.94 7.85 -18.41
CA GLN A 23 3.87 8.31 -19.81
C GLN A 23 3.84 9.85 -19.97
N ALA A 24 3.52 10.58 -18.91
CA ALA A 24 3.41 12.04 -18.93
C ALA A 24 4.74 12.74 -19.23
N SER A 25 4.66 13.91 -19.86
CA SER A 25 5.80 14.84 -20.00
C SER A 25 6.21 15.44 -18.64
N PRO A 26 7.43 15.99 -18.49
CA PRO A 26 7.89 16.57 -17.22
C PRO A 26 6.95 17.64 -16.63
N ALA A 27 6.31 18.44 -17.49
CA ALA A 27 5.34 19.45 -17.07
C ALA A 27 4.05 18.79 -16.53
N GLN A 28 3.50 17.82 -17.26
CA GLN A 28 2.31 17.08 -16.86
C GLN A 28 2.53 16.23 -15.60
N LYS A 29 3.72 15.64 -15.42
CA LYS A 29 4.09 14.92 -14.20
C LYS A 29 3.96 15.81 -12.96
N ARG A 30 4.30 17.10 -13.07
CA ARG A 30 4.23 18.02 -11.94
C ARG A 30 2.78 18.23 -11.52
N THR A 31 1.89 18.48 -12.48
CA THR A 31 0.44 18.64 -12.25
C THR A 31 -0.19 17.36 -11.69
N LEU A 32 0.09 16.20 -12.28
CA LEU A 32 -0.42 14.90 -11.80
C LEU A 32 0.04 14.60 -10.37
N LEU A 33 1.28 14.95 -10.04
CA LEU A 33 1.81 14.78 -8.69
C LEU A 33 1.12 15.73 -7.69
N ASP A 34 0.83 16.96 -8.10
CA ASP A 34 0.13 17.95 -7.26
C ASP A 34 -1.29 17.51 -6.95
N GLU A 35 -2.01 17.04 -7.97
CA GLU A 35 -3.36 16.49 -7.85
C GLU A 35 -3.39 15.25 -6.95
N PHE A 36 -2.44 14.34 -7.13
CA PHE A 36 -2.32 13.14 -6.31
C PHE A 36 -2.08 13.48 -4.83
N VAL A 37 -1.21 14.45 -4.55
CA VAL A 37 -0.94 14.94 -3.18
C VAL A 37 -2.18 15.58 -2.57
N ALA A 38 -2.87 16.45 -3.32
CA ALA A 38 -4.09 17.11 -2.87
C ALA A 38 -5.22 16.11 -2.55
N THR A 39 -5.31 15.02 -3.31
CA THR A 39 -6.38 14.02 -3.15
C THR A 39 -6.09 13.00 -2.06
N THR A 40 -4.83 12.57 -1.92
CA THR A 40 -4.45 11.52 -0.96
C THR A 40 -3.96 12.06 0.39
N GLY A 41 -3.56 13.32 0.44
CA GLY A 41 -2.92 13.94 1.60
C GLY A 41 -1.48 13.46 1.84
N TYR A 42 -0.89 12.72 0.90
CA TYR A 42 0.49 12.25 1.05
C TYR A 42 1.51 13.36 0.82
N VAL A 43 2.63 13.29 1.54
CA VAL A 43 3.74 14.21 1.31
C VAL A 43 4.29 13.99 -0.10
N ARG A 44 4.57 15.08 -0.83
CA ARG A 44 5.05 15.06 -2.23
C ARG A 44 6.18 14.06 -2.49
N LYS A 45 7.14 13.96 -1.57
CA LYS A 45 8.27 13.00 -1.66
C LYS A 45 7.77 11.56 -1.71
N TYR A 46 6.83 11.21 -0.84
CA TYR A 46 6.25 9.88 -0.77
C TYR A 46 5.35 9.60 -1.97
N ALA A 47 4.51 10.57 -2.37
CA ALA A 47 3.70 10.46 -3.58
C ALA A 47 4.52 10.17 -4.85
N ARG A 48 5.63 10.89 -5.05
CA ARG A 48 6.54 10.65 -6.17
C ARG A 48 7.14 9.26 -6.13
N TRP A 49 7.56 8.81 -4.94
CA TRP A 49 8.11 7.47 -4.76
C TRP A 49 7.06 6.40 -5.10
N LEU A 50 5.82 6.58 -4.60
CA LEU A 50 4.69 5.67 -4.83
C LEU A 50 4.35 5.55 -6.32
N LEU A 51 4.28 6.66 -7.05
CA LEU A 51 3.97 6.68 -8.49
C LEU A 51 5.08 6.03 -9.33
N ASN A 52 6.34 6.13 -8.90
CA ASN A 52 7.46 5.46 -9.56
C ASN A 52 7.48 3.95 -9.28
N HIS A 53 7.23 3.54 -8.02
CA HIS A 53 7.33 2.16 -7.53
C HIS A 53 5.96 1.49 -7.40
N ALA A 54 4.98 1.92 -8.20
CA ALA A 54 3.60 1.45 -8.09
C ALA A 54 3.46 -0.07 -8.24
N GLU A 55 4.34 -0.71 -9.02
CA GLU A 55 4.37 -2.17 -9.19
C GLU A 55 4.83 -2.88 -7.91
N GLU A 56 5.89 -2.41 -7.25
CA GLU A 56 6.40 -2.98 -6.01
C GLU A 56 5.38 -2.86 -4.87
N VAL A 57 4.73 -1.70 -4.76
CA VAL A 57 3.66 -1.46 -3.77
C VAL A 57 2.46 -2.36 -4.03
N GLN A 58 2.17 -2.71 -5.29
CA GLN A 58 1.09 -3.63 -5.62
C GLN A 58 1.45 -5.09 -5.36
N GLN A 59 2.70 -5.48 -5.62
CA GLN A 59 3.21 -6.86 -5.45
C GLN A 59 3.41 -7.23 -3.97
N THR A 60 3.85 -6.30 -3.13
CA THR A 60 4.14 -6.55 -1.71
C THR A 60 2.93 -6.97 -0.87
N HIS A 61 1.70 -6.72 -1.33
CA HIS A 61 0.49 -7.20 -0.66
C HIS A 61 0.06 -8.62 -1.09
N GLY A 62 0.71 -9.20 -2.09
CA GLY A 62 0.54 -10.60 -2.46
C GLY A 62 1.42 -11.49 -1.59
N ARG A 63 0.81 -12.17 -0.63
CA ARG A 63 1.43 -13.07 0.38
C ARG A 63 2.01 -12.34 1.59
N SER A 64 1.10 -11.93 2.47
CA SER A 64 1.29 -12.39 3.84
C SER A 64 1.28 -13.91 3.77
N HIS A 65 2.45 -14.55 3.89
CA HIS A 65 2.50 -15.96 4.23
C HIS A 65 1.54 -16.11 5.42
N LEU A 66 0.42 -16.82 5.25
CA LEU A 66 -0.33 -17.26 6.41
C LEU A 66 0.73 -17.92 7.30
N ARG A 67 0.95 -17.38 8.50
CA ARG A 67 1.80 -18.03 9.48
C ARG A 67 1.09 -19.32 9.85
N ARG A 68 1.37 -20.37 9.08
CA ARG A 68 0.89 -21.73 9.32
C ARG A 68 1.76 -22.24 10.45
N TYR A 69 1.35 -21.91 11.67
CA TYR A 69 1.80 -22.64 12.83
C TYR A 69 1.31 -24.07 12.65
N GLY A 70 2.25 -25.00 12.51
CA GLY A 70 1.96 -26.42 12.38
C GLY A 70 1.30 -26.96 13.66
N PRO A 71 0.74 -28.18 13.60
CA PRO A 71 0.09 -28.82 14.75
C PRO A 71 0.98 -28.87 15.99
N ASP A 72 2.30 -29.01 15.82
CA ASP A 72 3.27 -29.02 16.92
C ASP A 72 3.32 -27.70 17.70
N VAL A 73 3.21 -26.56 17.00
CA VAL A 73 3.22 -25.24 17.64
C VAL A 73 1.90 -24.96 18.36
N GLN A 74 0.79 -25.43 17.80
CA GLN A 74 -0.52 -25.35 18.46
C GLN A 74 -0.57 -26.23 19.72
N HIS A 75 0.03 -27.42 19.66
CA HIS A 75 0.09 -28.33 20.79
C HIS A 75 0.97 -27.78 21.93
N ALA A 76 2.16 -27.25 21.60
CA ALA A 76 3.01 -26.58 22.58
C ALA A 76 2.31 -25.38 23.25
N LEU A 77 1.52 -24.61 22.49
CA LEU A 77 0.73 -23.51 23.03
C LEU A 77 -0.38 -24.00 23.97
N PHE A 78 -1.09 -25.07 23.60
CA PHE A 78 -2.11 -25.68 24.44
C PHE A 78 -1.54 -26.17 25.78
N LEU A 79 -0.40 -26.86 25.74
CA LEU A 79 0.29 -27.33 26.94
C LEU A 79 0.75 -26.18 27.83
N ALA A 80 1.34 -25.14 27.25
CA ALA A 80 1.76 -23.96 28.01
C ALA A 80 0.58 -23.23 28.67
N TRP A 81 -0.59 -23.20 28.02
CA TRP A 81 -1.80 -22.58 28.56
C TRP A 81 -2.45 -23.38 29.69
N HIS A 82 -2.31 -24.71 29.70
CA HIS A 82 -2.92 -25.58 30.73
C HIS A 82 -2.11 -25.70 32.03
N VAL A 83 -0.87 -25.20 32.04
CA VAL A 83 0.00 -25.24 33.22
C VAL A 83 -0.09 -23.95 34.06
N ALA A 84 -0.82 -22.94 33.58
CA ALA A 84 -1.18 -21.73 34.34
C ALA A 84 -2.46 -21.94 35.17
#